data_AF-A0A164YJK5-F1
#
_entry.id   AF-A0A164YJK5-F1
#
_cell.length_a   1.000
_cell.length_b   1.000
_cell.length_c   1.000
_cell.angle_alpha   90.00
_cell.angle_beta   90.00
_cell.angle_gamma   90.00
#
_symmetry.space_group_name_H-M   'P 1'
#
loop_
_entity.id
_entity.type
_entity.pdbx_description
1 polymer ?
#
loop_
_entity_poly.entity_id
_entity_poly.type
_entity_poly.pdbx_seq_one_letter_code
_entity_poly.pdbx_strand_id
1 'polypeptide(L)'
;MTRWTVTMRFILLPWKPELIFTGTSVVGINPETHKFCSHEDSWDSINDNEYFSLEGVWDVIKQLWIYKSPDFDTPKFQILKRTATYEVRRYSPFTVVETDGEKLAGSTGVNAVASFPDPNQDISLRRVEGGTAAVLKFSGKPTEDIVSEQEKTLKSSLIRDGLIPKTGCLLVRYNDPGRTWSFRMRNEVLVWLEEFSLD
;
A
#
# COMPACT_ATOMS: atom_id res chain seq x y z
N MET A 1 -17.30 17.95 3.78
CA MET A 1 -16.81 16.56 3.62
C MET A 1 -15.47 16.47 4.31
N THR A 2 -15.27 15.46 5.15
CA THR A 2 -14.04 15.29 5.93
C THR A 2 -13.46 13.92 5.65
N ARG A 3 -12.18 13.83 5.30
CA ARG A 3 -11.50 12.55 5.11
C ARG A 3 -10.90 12.06 6.42
N TRP A 4 -10.93 10.77 6.64
CA TRP A 4 -10.42 10.15 7.86
C TRP A 4 -9.58 8.91 7.54
N THR A 5 -8.68 8.59 8.47
CA THR A 5 -7.91 7.35 8.49
C THR A 5 -7.92 6.83 9.91
N VAL A 6 -8.36 5.60 10.08
CA VAL A 6 -8.46 4.94 11.37
C VAL A 6 -7.60 3.70 11.34
N THR A 7 -6.67 3.61 12.28
CA THR A 7 -5.86 2.41 12.51
C THR A 7 -6.27 1.80 13.84
N MET A 8 -6.67 0.53 13.81
CA MET A 8 -7.09 -0.22 14.99
C MET A 8 -6.20 -1.45 15.17
N ARG A 9 -5.66 -1.62 16.38
CA ARG A 9 -4.93 -2.84 16.72
C ARG A 9 -5.89 -3.87 17.33
N PHE A 10 -6.06 -5.00 16.67
CA PHE A 10 -6.97 -6.05 17.13
C PHE A 10 -6.29 -6.96 18.15
N ILE A 11 -6.47 -6.65 19.43
CA ILE A 11 -5.73 -7.30 20.53
C ILE A 11 -6.19 -8.73 20.87
N LEU A 12 -7.34 -9.18 20.34
CA LEU A 12 -7.91 -10.49 20.66
C LEU A 12 -7.19 -11.66 19.98
N LEU A 13 -6.40 -11.39 18.93
CA LEU A 13 -5.63 -12.42 18.22
C LEU A 13 -4.16 -12.40 18.67
N PRO A 14 -3.49 -13.56 18.80
CA PRO A 14 -2.09 -13.63 19.25
C PRO A 14 -1.10 -12.76 18.44
N TRP A 15 -1.38 -12.55 17.15
CA TRP A 15 -0.54 -11.76 16.24
C TRP A 15 -0.89 -10.27 16.16
N LYS A 16 -1.93 -9.82 16.89
CA LYS A 16 -2.34 -8.42 17.04
C LYS A 16 -2.38 -7.65 15.71
N PRO A 17 -3.20 -8.07 14.72
CA PRO A 17 -3.20 -7.42 13.42
C PRO A 17 -3.64 -5.95 13.53
N GLU A 18 -3.10 -5.11 12.65
CA GLU A 18 -3.49 -3.71 12.53
C GLU A 18 -4.46 -3.58 11.35
N LEU A 19 -5.70 -3.18 11.65
CA LEU A 19 -6.72 -2.89 10.66
C LEU A 19 -6.65 -1.41 10.33
N ILE A 20 -6.70 -1.09 9.05
CA ILE A 20 -6.57 0.26 8.54
C ILE A 20 -7.77 0.53 7.63
N PHE A 21 -8.50 1.57 7.98
CA PHE A 21 -9.65 2.04 7.23
C PHE A 21 -9.40 3.49 6.83
N THR A 22 -9.67 3.82 5.58
CA THR A 22 -9.73 5.20 5.12
C THR A 22 -11.09 5.45 4.51
N GLY A 23 -11.54 6.69 4.59
CA GLY A 23 -12.88 6.99 4.16
C GLY A 23 -13.21 8.46 4.23
N THR A 24 -14.45 8.77 3.87
CA THR A 24 -14.96 10.14 3.87
C THR A 24 -16.24 10.20 4.68
N SER A 25 -16.38 11.28 5.44
CA SER A 25 -17.55 11.60 6.24
C SER A 25 -18.25 12.80 5.62
N VAL A 26 -19.53 12.63 5.28
CA VAL A 26 -20.40 13.68 4.79
C VAL A 26 -21.39 14.04 5.89
N VAL A 27 -21.34 15.29 6.33
CA VAL A 27 -22.21 15.83 7.36
C VAL A 27 -23.28 16.69 6.72
N GLY A 28 -24.55 16.33 6.89
CA GLY A 28 -25.68 17.16 6.51
C GLY A 28 -25.97 18.21 7.57
N ILE A 29 -26.01 19.47 7.17
CA ILE A 29 -26.40 20.59 8.03
C ILE A 29 -27.75 21.11 7.55
N ASN A 30 -28.73 21.21 8.44
CA ASN A 30 -30.00 21.81 8.10
C ASN A 30 -29.83 23.33 7.92
N PRO A 31 -30.23 23.90 6.78
CA PRO A 31 -29.98 25.30 6.45
C PRO A 31 -30.77 26.30 7.30
N GLU A 32 -31.88 25.89 7.92
CA GLU A 32 -32.71 26.77 8.76
C GLU A 32 -32.24 26.80 10.21
N THR A 33 -31.83 25.64 10.74
CA THR A 33 -31.46 25.50 12.16
C THR A 33 -29.95 25.54 12.39
N HIS A 34 -29.15 25.42 11.33
CA HIS A 34 -27.70 25.24 11.35
C HIS A 34 -27.25 24.04 12.23
N LYS A 35 -28.15 23.06 12.45
CA LYS A 35 -27.85 21.86 13.23
C LYS A 35 -27.45 20.71 12.31
N PHE A 36 -26.63 19.81 12.85
CA PHE A 36 -26.31 18.54 12.21
C PHE A 36 -27.57 17.67 12.13
N CYS A 37 -27.86 17.15 10.93
CA CYS A 37 -29.06 16.38 10.67
C CYS A 37 -28.79 15.03 10.01
N SER A 38 -27.61 14.83 9.41
CA SER A 38 -27.18 13.53 8.91
C SER A 38 -25.67 13.39 9.00
N HIS A 39 -25.22 12.13 9.06
CA HIS A 39 -23.82 11.74 9.04
C HIS A 39 -23.71 10.45 8.24
N GLU A 40 -23.01 10.51 7.12
CA GLU A 40 -22.78 9.36 6.23
C GLU A 40 -21.27 9.12 6.14
N ASP A 41 -20.86 7.90 6.50
CA ASP A 41 -19.46 7.46 6.40
C ASP A 41 -19.32 6.45 5.27
N SER A 42 -18.34 6.67 4.41
CA SER A 42 -17.95 5.75 3.34
C SER A 42 -16.51 5.32 3.50
N TRP A 43 -16.22 4.05 3.23
CA TRP A 43 -14.88 3.46 3.21
C TRP A 43 -14.35 3.44 1.77
N ASP A 44 -13.11 3.85 1.57
CA ASP A 44 -12.46 3.86 0.25
C ASP A 44 -12.20 2.44 -0.29
N SER A 45 -12.24 1.42 0.57
CA SER A 45 -11.89 0.04 0.24
C SER A 45 -13.07 -0.81 -0.25
N ILE A 46 -14.29 -0.28 -0.21
CA ILE A 46 -15.52 -0.99 -0.59
C ILE A 46 -16.39 -0.10 -1.49
N ASN A 47 -17.14 -0.73 -2.40
CA ASN A 47 -18.14 0.00 -3.20
C ASN A 47 -19.48 0.06 -2.46
N ASP A 48 -19.85 -1.03 -1.80
CA ASP A 48 -21.07 -1.12 -1.01
C ASP A 48 -20.87 -0.59 0.41
N ASN A 49 -21.24 0.68 0.58
CA ASN A 49 -21.16 1.42 1.84
C ASN A 49 -22.48 1.41 2.63
N GLU A 50 -23.46 0.59 2.26
CA GLU A 50 -24.68 0.43 3.05
C GLU A 50 -24.36 -0.25 4.39
N TYR A 51 -25.06 0.19 5.45
CA TYR A 51 -24.81 -0.33 6.78
C TYR A 51 -25.26 -1.79 6.90
N PHE A 52 -24.24 -2.62 7.16
CA PHE A 52 -24.07 -4.07 7.00
C PHE A 52 -23.99 -4.58 5.55
N SER A 53 -22.87 -4.29 4.88
CA SER A 53 -22.47 -4.95 3.63
C SER A 53 -21.58 -6.19 3.85
N LEU A 54 -21.77 -7.22 3.01
CA LEU A 54 -20.90 -8.42 2.98
C LEU A 54 -19.47 -8.07 2.53
N GLU A 55 -19.33 -7.06 1.67
CA GLU A 55 -18.04 -6.54 1.20
C GLU A 55 -17.22 -5.99 2.38
N GLY A 56 -17.84 -5.19 3.25
CA GLY A 56 -17.21 -4.67 4.47
C GLY A 56 -16.76 -5.78 5.42
N VAL A 57 -17.59 -6.81 5.65
CA VAL A 57 -17.21 -7.97 6.47
C VAL A 57 -16.01 -8.70 5.87
N TRP A 58 -15.99 -8.91 4.56
CA TRP A 58 -14.88 -9.59 3.89
C TRP A 58 -13.59 -8.76 3.91
N ASP A 59 -13.68 -7.43 3.78
CA ASP A 59 -12.54 -6.54 3.93
C ASP A 59 -11.90 -6.65 5.33
N VAL A 60 -12.72 -6.68 6.38
CA VAL A 60 -12.24 -6.90 7.76
C VAL A 60 -11.56 -8.27 7.90
N ILE A 61 -12.18 -9.35 7.40
CA ILE A 61 -11.62 -10.71 7.47
C ILE A 61 -10.26 -10.79 6.76
N LYS A 62 -10.13 -10.17 5.58
CA LYS A 62 -8.85 -10.10 4.85
C LYS A 62 -7.76 -9.44 5.67
N GLN A 63 -8.06 -8.34 6.36
CA GLN A 63 -7.09 -7.62 7.20
C GLN A 63 -6.67 -8.41 8.44
N LEU A 64 -7.56 -9.27 8.97
CA LEU A 64 -7.23 -10.15 10.10
C LEU A 64 -6.30 -11.31 9.72
N TRP A 65 -6.31 -11.72 8.44
CA TRP A 65 -5.45 -12.79 7.96
C TRP A 65 -3.98 -12.34 7.91
N ILE A 66 -3.05 -13.27 8.11
CA ILE A 66 -1.65 -12.99 8.50
C ILE A 66 -0.89 -12.27 7.38
N TYR A 67 -1.07 -10.95 7.27
CA TYR A 67 -0.26 -10.02 6.50
C TYR A 67 0.43 -9.06 7.49
N LYS A 68 1.26 -9.61 8.39
CA LYS A 68 2.08 -8.77 9.27
C LYS A 68 3.34 -8.37 8.50
N SER A 69 3.52 -7.11 8.12
CA SER A 69 4.84 -6.65 7.66
C SER A 69 5.84 -6.87 8.82
N PRO A 70 7.00 -7.50 8.61
CA PRO A 70 7.95 -7.72 9.68
C PRO A 70 8.38 -6.38 10.30
N ASP A 71 8.52 -6.35 11.63
CA ASP A 71 8.81 -5.15 12.45
C ASP A 71 10.25 -4.60 12.25
N PHE A 72 10.97 -5.00 11.20
CA PHE A 72 12.38 -4.66 10.99
C PHE A 72 12.55 -3.61 9.89
N ASP A 73 13.19 -2.48 10.23
CA ASP A 73 13.78 -1.46 9.34
C ASP A 73 12.98 -1.06 8.10
N THR A 74 11.66 -1.00 8.21
CA THR A 74 10.81 -0.49 7.12
C THR A 74 10.77 1.04 7.15
N PRO A 75 10.78 1.69 5.97
CA PRO A 75 10.68 3.14 5.91
C PRO A 75 9.36 3.62 6.49
N LYS A 76 9.41 4.67 7.32
CA LYS A 76 8.21 5.22 7.96
C LYS A 76 7.31 5.88 6.92
N PHE A 77 6.04 5.51 6.94
CA PHE A 77 5.02 6.10 6.08
C PHE A 77 3.69 6.34 6.81
N GLN A 78 2.86 7.19 6.22
CA GLN A 78 1.47 7.40 6.60
C GLN A 78 0.57 6.94 5.46
N ILE A 79 -0.45 6.12 5.73
CA ILE A 79 -1.46 5.76 4.73
C ILE A 79 -2.45 6.92 4.59
N LEU A 80 -2.64 7.39 3.35
CA LEU A 80 -3.54 8.47 3.00
C LEU A 80 -4.88 7.97 2.43
N LYS A 81 -4.84 6.85 1.71
CA LYS A 81 -6.01 6.19 1.11
C LYS A 81 -5.73 4.70 1.00
N ARG A 82 -6.69 3.85 1.34
CA ARG A 82 -6.64 2.39 1.17
C ARG A 82 -7.82 1.97 0.32
N THR A 83 -7.54 1.47 -0.88
CA THR A 83 -8.56 0.88 -1.76
C THR A 83 -8.58 -0.64 -1.57
N ALA A 84 -9.47 -1.31 -2.31
CA ALA A 84 -9.50 -2.78 -2.35
C ALA A 84 -8.21 -3.40 -2.93
N THR A 85 -7.44 -2.65 -3.75
CA THR A 85 -6.30 -3.20 -4.51
C THR A 85 -4.96 -2.54 -4.21
N TYR A 86 -4.92 -1.30 -3.72
CA TYR A 86 -3.69 -0.59 -3.42
C TYR A 86 -3.85 0.39 -2.26
N GLU A 87 -2.71 0.85 -1.74
CA GLU A 87 -2.63 1.88 -0.70
C GLU A 87 -1.86 3.08 -1.22
N VAL A 88 -2.37 4.29 -0.99
CA VAL A 88 -1.60 5.53 -1.16
C VAL A 88 -0.92 5.85 0.15
N ARG A 89 0.40 5.97 0.12
CA ARG A 89 1.25 6.19 1.29
C ARG A 89 2.13 7.43 1.09
N ARG A 90 2.35 8.17 2.17
CA ARG A 90 3.32 9.27 2.24
C ARG A 90 4.55 8.82 2.99
N TYR A 91 5.69 8.79 2.32
CA TYR A 91 6.98 8.39 2.89
C TYR A 91 7.78 9.61 3.34
N SER A 92 8.37 9.51 4.53
CA SER A 92 9.49 10.38 4.93
C SER A 92 10.76 9.96 4.18
N PRO A 93 11.77 10.83 4.02
CA PRO A 93 13.03 10.43 3.39
C PRO A 93 13.64 9.19 4.04
N PHE A 94 14.11 8.24 3.23
CA PHE A 94 14.68 6.97 3.68
C PHE A 94 15.82 6.51 2.79
N THR A 95 16.64 5.59 3.29
CA THR A 95 17.73 4.99 2.52
C THR A 95 17.27 3.64 2.02
N VAL A 96 17.45 3.38 0.73
CA VAL A 96 17.21 2.10 0.11
C VAL A 96 18.52 1.42 -0.25
N VAL A 97 18.52 0.11 -0.09
CA VAL A 97 19.57 -0.76 -0.60
C VAL A 97 19.17 -1.14 -2.01
N GLU A 98 19.89 -0.63 -2.99
CA GLU A 98 19.75 -0.96 -4.40
C GLU A 98 20.77 -2.07 -4.71
N THR A 99 20.26 -3.26 -4.94
CA THR A 99 21.04 -4.37 -5.47
C THR A 99 21.15 -4.20 -6.99
N ASP A 100 22.31 -4.46 -7.58
CA ASP A 100 22.44 -4.71 -9.02
C ASP A 100 21.71 -6.02 -9.37
N GLY A 101 20.39 -6.00 -9.29
CA GLY A 101 19.53 -7.00 -9.92
C GLY A 101 19.58 -6.71 -11.41
N GLU A 102 19.83 -7.76 -12.21
CA GLU A 102 19.82 -7.72 -13.67
C GLU A 102 18.87 -6.65 -14.19
N LYS A 103 19.40 -5.76 -15.02
CA LYS A 103 18.66 -4.74 -15.74
C LYS A 103 17.50 -5.42 -16.46
N LEU A 104 16.35 -5.52 -15.78
CA LEU A 104 15.16 -6.25 -16.22
C LEU A 104 14.77 -5.64 -17.58
N ALA A 105 15.13 -6.37 -18.63
CA ALA A 105 15.30 -5.84 -19.97
C ALA A 105 13.92 -5.61 -20.59
N GLY A 106 13.34 -4.46 -20.24
CA GLY A 106 12.01 -4.05 -20.72
C GLY A 106 11.34 -2.99 -19.84
N SER A 107 11.77 -2.83 -18.59
CA SER A 107 11.33 -1.74 -17.71
C SER A 107 12.53 -0.92 -17.24
N THR A 108 12.75 0.23 -17.87
CA THR A 108 13.63 1.26 -17.32
C THR A 108 13.02 1.78 -16.01
N GLY A 109 13.33 1.14 -14.88
CA GLY A 109 13.10 1.75 -13.58
C GLY A 109 12.59 0.88 -12.43
N VAL A 110 12.80 -0.45 -12.42
CA VAL A 110 12.60 -1.28 -11.22
C VAL A 110 13.80 -1.17 -10.26
N ASN A 111 13.77 -0.27 -9.27
CA ASN A 111 14.82 -0.33 -8.22
C ASN A 111 14.33 -1.25 -7.09
N ALA A 112 15.04 -2.36 -6.87
CA ALA A 112 14.70 -3.29 -5.80
C ALA A 112 15.22 -2.76 -4.46
N VAL A 113 14.34 -2.66 -3.46
CA VAL A 113 14.68 -2.39 -2.07
C VAL A 113 14.64 -3.72 -1.33
N ALA A 114 15.82 -4.28 -1.04
CA ALA A 114 15.95 -5.48 -0.22
C ALA A 114 16.05 -5.08 1.26
N SER A 115 15.14 -5.57 2.10
CA SER A 115 15.28 -5.43 3.58
C SER A 115 16.44 -6.27 4.13
N PHE A 116 16.93 -7.25 3.36
CA PHE A 116 18.09 -8.07 3.67
C PHE A 116 18.93 -8.23 2.39
N PRO A 117 20.16 -7.72 2.33
CA PRO A 117 21.01 -7.90 1.17
C PRO A 117 21.45 -9.37 1.07
N ASP A 118 21.40 -9.92 -0.15
CA ASP A 118 22.11 -11.17 -0.43
C ASP A 118 23.61 -10.91 -0.28
N PRO A 119 24.37 -11.72 0.49
CA PRO A 119 25.78 -11.46 0.78
C PRO A 119 26.71 -11.53 -0.45
N ASN A 120 26.16 -11.92 -1.61
CA ASN A 120 26.90 -12.17 -2.85
C ASN A 120 26.57 -11.17 -3.98
N GLN A 121 25.86 -10.08 -3.70
CA GLN A 121 25.53 -9.04 -4.69
C GLN A 121 26.29 -7.75 -4.42
N ASP A 122 26.54 -6.97 -5.47
CA ASP A 122 27.03 -5.60 -5.33
C ASP A 122 25.89 -4.72 -4.80
N ILE A 123 26.17 -3.99 -3.72
CA ILE A 123 25.16 -3.29 -2.93
C ILE A 123 25.45 -1.80 -3.03
N SER A 124 24.54 -1.05 -3.63
CA SER A 124 24.58 0.41 -3.64
C SER A 124 23.53 0.98 -2.69
N LEU A 125 23.90 1.98 -1.89
CA LEU A 125 22.96 2.68 -1.01
C LEU A 125 22.48 3.95 -1.70
N ARG A 126 21.17 4.10 -1.83
CA ARG A 126 20.55 5.30 -2.41
C ARG A 126 19.62 5.97 -1.41
N ARG A 127 19.77 7.29 -1.24
CA ARG A 127 18.82 8.09 -0.47
C ARG A 127 17.62 8.43 -1.35
N VAL A 128 16.42 8.23 -0.82
CA VAL A 128 15.15 8.60 -1.44
C VAL A 128 14.55 9.73 -0.60
N GLU A 129 14.23 10.85 -1.24
CA GLU A 129 13.67 12.05 -0.59
C GLU A 129 12.25 11.84 -0.02
N GLY A 130 11.62 10.70 -0.33
CA GLY A 130 10.25 10.40 0.07
C GLY A 130 9.22 11.04 -0.86
N GLY A 131 8.01 11.24 -0.35
CA GLY A 131 6.87 11.76 -1.11
C GLY A 131 5.66 10.84 -1.08
N THR A 132 4.71 11.06 -1.99
CA THR A 132 3.51 10.21 -2.08
C THR A 132 3.72 9.11 -3.13
N ALA A 133 3.44 7.87 -2.74
CA ALA A 133 3.48 6.71 -3.62
C ALA A 133 2.27 5.82 -3.41
N ALA A 134 1.89 5.11 -4.47
CA ALA A 134 0.94 4.02 -4.38
C ALA A 134 1.67 2.69 -4.23
N VAL A 135 1.08 1.78 -3.45
CA VAL A 135 1.67 0.48 -3.13
C VAL A 135 0.65 -0.62 -3.35
N LEU A 136 1.06 -1.66 -4.09
CA LEU A 136 0.33 -2.91 -4.25
C LEU A 136 1.06 -4.03 -3.52
N LYS A 137 0.33 -4.76 -2.68
CA LYS A 137 0.81 -5.91 -1.91
C LYS A 137 0.54 -7.19 -2.67
N PHE A 138 1.56 -8.05 -2.81
CA PHE A 138 1.40 -9.37 -3.45
C PHE A 138 2.23 -10.46 -2.76
N SER A 139 1.85 -11.71 -2.99
CA SER A 139 2.54 -12.90 -2.48
C SER A 139 3.21 -13.70 -3.60
N GLY A 140 4.12 -14.61 -3.24
CA GLY A 140 4.84 -15.44 -4.21
C GLY A 140 6.27 -14.99 -4.46
N LYS A 141 6.99 -15.73 -5.33
CA LYS A 141 8.36 -15.39 -5.71
C LYS A 141 8.33 -14.18 -6.65
N PRO A 142 9.09 -13.11 -6.37
CA PRO A 142 9.08 -11.92 -7.23
C PRO A 142 9.96 -12.14 -8.46
N THR A 143 9.46 -12.88 -9.45
CA THR A 143 10.08 -12.97 -10.79
C THR A 143 9.79 -11.69 -11.59
N GLU A 144 10.60 -11.40 -12.60
CA GLU A 144 10.42 -10.23 -13.48
C GLU A 144 9.00 -10.14 -14.05
N ASP A 145 8.48 -11.25 -14.58
CA ASP A 145 7.14 -11.31 -15.15
C ASP A 145 6.06 -10.93 -14.14
N ILE A 146 6.14 -11.47 -12.92
CA ILE A 146 5.17 -11.20 -11.85
C ILE A 146 5.26 -9.73 -11.43
N VAL A 147 6.48 -9.21 -11.24
CA VAL A 147 6.67 -7.81 -10.83
C VAL A 147 6.15 -6.85 -11.90
N SER A 148 6.44 -7.12 -13.18
CA SER A 148 5.93 -6.36 -14.31
C SER A 148 4.41 -6.40 -14.41
N GLU A 149 3.79 -7.56 -14.17
CA GLU A 149 2.35 -7.72 -14.14
C GLU A 149 1.70 -6.95 -12.97
N GLN A 150 2.29 -7.02 -11.77
CA GLN A 150 1.82 -6.27 -10.61
C GLN A 150 1.97 -4.76 -10.80
N GLU A 151 3.07 -4.29 -11.39
CA GLU A 151 3.27 -2.89 -11.74
C GLU A 151 2.20 -2.40 -12.74
N LYS A 152 1.94 -3.16 -13.80
CA LYS A 152 0.89 -2.83 -14.79
C LYS A 152 -0.49 -2.79 -14.14
N THR A 153 -0.79 -3.74 -13.27
CA THR A 153 -2.05 -3.81 -12.51
C THR A 153 -2.21 -2.58 -11.62
N LEU A 154 -1.16 -2.21 -10.90
CA LEU A 154 -1.13 -1.02 -10.04
C LEU A 154 -1.35 0.24 -10.88
N LYS A 155 -0.55 0.47 -11.93
CA LYS A 155 -0.69 1.64 -12.81
C LYS A 155 -2.07 1.75 -13.44
N SER A 156 -2.65 0.64 -13.89
CA SER A 156 -4.02 0.64 -14.45
C SER A 156 -5.05 1.04 -13.41
N SER A 157 -4.92 0.56 -12.16
CA SER A 157 -5.81 0.95 -11.05
C SER A 157 -5.66 2.44 -10.72
N LEU A 158 -4.44 2.97 -10.73
CA LEU A 158 -4.17 4.38 -10.47
C LEU A 158 -4.81 5.29 -11.54
N ILE A 159 -4.60 4.97 -12.81
CA ILE A 159 -5.15 5.74 -13.93
C ILE A 159 -6.69 5.72 -13.90
N ARG A 160 -7.28 4.54 -13.65
CA ARG A 160 -8.75 4.40 -13.50
C ARG A 160 -9.29 5.30 -12.39
N ASP A 161 -8.54 5.43 -11.30
CA ASP A 161 -8.93 6.22 -10.14
C ASP A 161 -8.49 7.70 -10.24
N GLY A 162 -8.00 8.15 -11.41
CA GLY A 162 -7.63 9.53 -11.69
C GLY A 162 -6.26 9.98 -11.19
N LEU A 163 -5.41 9.04 -10.76
CA LEU A 163 -4.07 9.30 -10.23
C LEU A 163 -3.01 9.19 -11.34
N ILE A 164 -1.97 10.04 -11.26
CA ILE A 164 -0.89 10.10 -12.25
C ILE A 164 0.37 9.41 -11.70
N PRO A 165 0.70 8.18 -12.16
CA PRO A 165 1.92 7.49 -11.76
C PRO A 165 3.15 8.07 -12.46
N LYS A 166 4.24 8.26 -11.72
CA LYS A 166 5.57 8.55 -12.28
C LYS A 166 6.14 7.35 -13.00
N THR A 167 7.13 7.61 -13.85
CA THR A 167 7.95 6.56 -14.48
C THR A 167 8.79 5.83 -13.43
N GLY A 168 8.93 4.51 -13.62
CA GLY A 168 9.63 3.61 -12.69
C GLY A 168 8.75 3.01 -11.61
N CYS A 169 9.25 1.97 -10.95
CA CYS A 169 8.64 1.34 -9.80
C CYS A 169 9.71 0.85 -8.82
N LEU A 170 9.35 0.67 -7.56
CA LEU A 170 10.22 0.08 -6.55
C LEU A 170 9.64 -1.26 -6.12
N LEU A 171 10.48 -2.29 -6.10
CA LEU A 171 10.11 -3.59 -5.56
C LEU A 171 10.61 -3.69 -4.12
N VAL A 172 9.71 -3.84 -3.16
CA VAL A 172 10.06 -4.02 -1.75
C VAL A 172 9.92 -5.48 -1.37
N ARG A 173 11.00 -6.07 -0.83
CA ARG A 173 11.05 -7.46 -0.38
C ARG A 173 11.24 -7.53 1.13
N TYR A 174 10.31 -8.17 1.82
CA TYR A 174 10.33 -8.29 3.28
C TYR A 174 11.02 -9.56 3.80
N ASN A 175 11.31 -10.53 2.93
CA ASN A 175 11.73 -11.88 3.32
C ASN A 175 13.03 -12.30 2.64
N ASP A 176 13.84 -13.11 3.35
CA ASP A 176 15.08 -13.67 2.81
C ASP A 176 14.81 -14.64 1.63
N PRO A 177 15.51 -14.47 0.49
CA PRO A 177 15.48 -15.43 -0.60
C PRO A 177 16.04 -16.79 -0.13
N GLY A 178 15.33 -17.88 -0.45
CA GLY A 178 15.78 -19.26 -0.15
C GLY A 178 15.40 -19.82 1.22
N ARG A 179 15.02 -18.99 2.20
CA ARG A 179 14.59 -19.45 3.54
C ARG A 179 13.08 -19.41 3.75
N THR A 180 12.37 -18.60 2.97
CA THR A 180 10.93 -18.38 3.11
C THR A 180 10.15 -19.12 2.01
N TRP A 181 9.11 -19.87 2.39
CA TRP A 181 8.24 -20.52 1.42
C TRP A 181 7.50 -19.51 0.55
N SER A 182 7.36 -19.77 -0.75
CA SER A 182 6.76 -18.87 -1.76
C SER A 182 5.40 -18.27 -1.37
N PHE A 183 4.45 -19.08 -0.87
CA PHE A 183 3.14 -18.59 -0.41
C PHE A 183 3.21 -17.69 0.84
N ARG A 184 4.30 -17.74 1.62
CA ARG A 184 4.55 -16.81 2.75
C ARG A 184 5.37 -15.60 2.33
N MET A 185 5.88 -15.57 1.10
CA MET A 185 6.61 -14.42 0.59
C MET A 185 5.68 -13.20 0.53
N ARG A 186 6.14 -12.09 1.08
CA ARG A 186 5.44 -10.81 1.09
C ARG A 186 6.28 -9.81 0.33
N ASN A 187 5.72 -9.32 -0.76
CA ASN A 187 6.36 -8.34 -1.62
C ASN A 187 5.40 -7.18 -1.85
N GLU A 188 5.97 -6.02 -2.18
CA GLU A 188 5.21 -4.84 -2.58
C GLU A 188 5.80 -4.25 -3.85
N VAL A 189 4.94 -3.81 -4.78
CA VAL A 189 5.32 -2.90 -5.85
C VAL A 189 4.87 -1.50 -5.46
N LEU A 190 5.79 -0.54 -5.53
CA LEU A 190 5.57 0.85 -5.20
C LEU A 190 5.78 1.72 -6.45
N VAL A 191 4.86 2.62 -6.72
CA VAL A 191 4.97 3.60 -7.82
C VAL A 191 4.76 5.00 -7.26
N TRP A 192 5.73 5.90 -7.48
CA TRP A 192 5.62 7.30 -7.05
C TRP A 192 4.51 8.02 -7.82
N LEU A 193 3.84 8.97 -7.17
CA LEU A 193 2.82 9.82 -7.80
C LEU A 193 3.40 11.20 -8.13
N GLU A 194 2.93 11.83 -9.21
CA GLU A 194 3.25 13.23 -9.55
C GLU A 194 2.67 14.20 -8.53
N GLU A 195 1.36 14.17 -8.40
CA GLU A 195 0.60 14.91 -7.42
C GLU A 195 -0.47 14.00 -6.81
N PHE A 196 -0.82 14.28 -5.57
CA PHE A 196 -1.90 13.57 -4.88
C PHE A 196 -2.64 14.55 -3.97
N SER A 197 -3.87 14.89 -4.36
CA SER A 197 -4.84 15.62 -3.55
C SER A 197 -5.77 14.63 -2.84
N LEU A 198 -6.14 14.99 -1.61
CA LEU A 198 -7.19 14.32 -0.86
C LEU A 198 -8.47 15.10 -1.09
N ASP A 199 -9.02 15.01 -2.30
CA ASP A 199 -10.37 15.52 -2.56
C ASP A 199 -11.45 14.64 -1.90
#